data_AF-A0A379VS78-F1
#
_entry.id   AF-A0A379VS78-F1
#
_cell.length_a   1.000
_cell.length_b   1.000
_cell.length_c   1.000
_cell.angle_alpha   90.00
_cell.angle_beta   90.00
_cell.angle_gamma   90.00
#
_symmetry.space_group_name_H-M   'P 1'
#
loop_
_entity.id
_entity.type
_entity.pdbx_description
1 polymer ?
#
loop_
_entity_poly.entity_id
_entity_poly.type
_entity_poly.pdbx_seq_one_letter_code
_entity_poly.pdbx_strand_id
1 'polypeptide(L)'
;MTTPLKKIVIVGGGAGGLEMATQLGHKLGRKKKAKITLVDRNHSHLWKPLLHEVATGSLDEGVDALSYLAHARNHGFQFQLGSVMDIDREAKTITIAELRDEKGELLVPERKIAYDTLVMALGSTSNDFNTPGVKEHCIFLDNPHQARRFHQEMLNLFLKYSANLGANGKVNIAIVGGGATGVELSAELHNAVKQLHSYGYKGLTNDALNVTLVEAGERILPALPPRISSARIMN
;
A
#
# COMPACT_ATOMS: atom_id res chain seq x y z
N MET A 1 -22.72 -12.48 38.00
CA MET A 1 -21.63 -13.03 37.16
C MET A 1 -21.67 -12.32 35.82
N THR A 2 -20.63 -11.61 35.41
CA THR A 2 -20.55 -10.95 34.10
C THR A 2 -20.27 -12.00 33.03
N THR A 3 -21.14 -12.13 32.04
CA THR A 3 -20.91 -13.01 30.88
C THR A 3 -19.59 -12.61 30.21
N PRO A 4 -18.69 -13.56 29.90
CA PRO A 4 -17.44 -13.24 29.22
C PRO A 4 -17.73 -12.55 27.87
N LEU A 5 -16.98 -11.48 27.59
CA LEU A 5 -17.15 -10.70 26.36
C LEU A 5 -16.77 -11.54 25.14
N LYS A 6 -17.64 -11.56 24.13
CA LYS A 6 -17.37 -12.19 22.85
C LYS A 6 -16.14 -11.55 22.19
N LYS A 7 -15.19 -12.35 21.73
CA LYS A 7 -13.92 -11.92 21.12
C LYS A 7 -14.04 -11.94 19.61
N ILE A 8 -13.90 -10.77 18.98
CA ILE A 8 -13.87 -10.64 17.52
C ILE A 8 -12.48 -10.17 17.12
N VAL A 9 -11.78 -10.99 16.35
CA VAL A 9 -10.44 -10.70 15.84
C VAL A 9 -10.52 -10.44 14.35
N ILE A 10 -9.97 -9.31 13.91
CA ILE A 10 -9.91 -8.89 12.52
C ILE A 10 -8.43 -8.89 12.13
N VAL A 11 -8.08 -9.61 11.07
CA VAL A 11 -6.71 -9.72 10.58
C VAL A 11 -6.57 -8.94 9.27
N GLY A 12 -5.74 -7.90 9.28
CA GLY A 12 -5.54 -6.96 8.19
C GLY A 12 -6.31 -5.66 8.40
N GLY A 13 -5.60 -4.54 8.47
CA GLY A 13 -6.10 -3.18 8.64
C GLY A 13 -6.28 -2.40 7.34
N GLY A 14 -6.38 -3.09 6.20
CA GLY A 14 -6.74 -2.45 4.93
C GLY A 14 -8.15 -1.83 4.95
N ALA A 15 -8.61 -1.32 3.80
CA ALA A 15 -9.87 -0.56 3.70
C ALA A 15 -11.06 -1.28 4.35
N GLY A 16 -11.23 -2.58 4.11
CA GLY A 16 -12.32 -3.36 4.72
C GLY A 16 -12.12 -3.66 6.21
N GLY A 17 -10.89 -3.97 6.63
CA GLY A 17 -10.61 -4.41 7.99
C GLY A 17 -10.66 -3.27 9.01
N LEU A 18 -10.08 -2.12 8.66
CA LEU A 18 -10.12 -0.94 9.53
C LEU A 18 -11.54 -0.38 9.67
N GLU A 19 -12.29 -0.31 8.57
CA GLU A 19 -13.68 0.14 8.58
C GLU A 19 -14.54 -0.78 9.45
N MET A 20 -14.37 -2.10 9.30
CA MET A 20 -15.08 -3.07 10.14
C MET A 20 -14.69 -2.93 11.63
N ALA A 21 -13.41 -2.80 11.95
CA ALA A 21 -12.94 -2.60 13.33
C ALA A 21 -13.55 -1.34 13.94
N THR A 22 -13.65 -0.27 13.14
CA THR A 22 -14.25 1.00 13.52
C THR A 22 -15.74 0.86 13.85
N GLN A 23 -16.52 0.30 12.93
CA GLN A 23 -17.95 0.12 13.12
C GLN A 23 -18.26 -0.82 14.30
N LEU A 24 -17.53 -1.93 14.44
CA LEU A 24 -17.72 -2.86 15.55
C LEU A 24 -17.27 -2.25 16.89
N GLY A 25 -16.19 -1.47 16.89
CA GLY A 25 -15.75 -0.71 18.06
C GLY A 25 -16.83 0.26 18.55
N HIS A 26 -17.45 1.03 17.64
CA HIS A 26 -18.55 1.93 17.97
C HIS A 26 -19.79 1.19 18.48
N LYS A 27 -20.19 0.13 17.78
CA LYS A 27 -21.44 -0.59 18.06
C LYS A 27 -21.36 -1.46 19.31
N LEU A 28 -20.23 -2.14 19.53
CA LEU A 28 -20.07 -3.17 20.55
C LEU A 28 -18.92 -2.90 21.53
N GLY A 29 -17.77 -2.45 21.03
CA GLY A 29 -16.56 -2.26 21.84
C GLY A 29 -16.71 -1.19 22.92
N ARG A 30 -17.12 0.02 22.56
CA ARG A 30 -17.39 1.13 23.50
C ARG A 30 -18.43 0.77 24.56
N LYS A 31 -19.42 -0.04 24.18
CA LYS A 31 -20.50 -0.51 25.06
C LYS A 31 -20.11 -1.73 25.89
N LYS A 32 -18.85 -2.19 25.81
CA LYS A 32 -18.35 -3.40 26.46
C LYS A 32 -19.28 -4.60 26.23
N LYS A 33 -19.74 -4.79 24.99
CA LYS A 33 -20.56 -5.94 24.56
C LYS A 33 -19.73 -7.02 23.84
N ALA A 34 -18.59 -6.62 23.28
CA ALA A 34 -17.62 -7.51 22.65
C ALA A 34 -16.21 -6.90 22.79
N LYS A 35 -15.19 -7.75 22.76
CA LYS A 35 -13.79 -7.34 22.66
C LYS A 35 -13.39 -7.41 21.18
N ILE A 36 -13.15 -6.25 20.57
CA ILE A 36 -12.74 -6.14 19.17
C ILE A 36 -11.22 -5.96 19.13
N THR A 37 -10.53 -6.81 18.37
CA THR A 37 -9.08 -6.73 18.18
C THR A 37 -8.76 -6.67 16.69
N LEU A 38 -8.07 -5.63 16.25
CA LEU A 38 -7.46 -5.54 14.93
C LEU A 38 -6.00 -5.98 15.02
N VAL A 39 -5.58 -6.87 14.12
CA VAL A 39 -4.20 -7.33 13.98
C VAL A 39 -3.69 -6.89 12.61
N ASP A 40 -2.60 -6.14 12.57
CA ASP A 40 -1.90 -5.79 11.33
C ASP A 40 -0.38 -5.77 11.55
N ARG A 41 0.38 -6.02 10.48
CA ARG A 41 1.84 -5.97 10.51
C ARG A 41 2.40 -4.55 10.48
N ASN A 42 1.60 -3.57 10.04
CA ASN A 42 1.99 -2.16 9.94
C ASN A 42 1.43 -1.36 11.12
N HIS A 43 2.10 -0.25 11.45
CA HIS A 43 1.68 0.65 12.54
C HIS A 43 0.50 1.56 12.16
N SER A 44 0.31 1.75 10.86
CA SER A 44 -0.66 2.69 10.30
C SER A 44 -1.36 2.10 9.09
N HIS A 45 -2.55 2.64 8.85
CA HIS A 45 -3.27 2.45 7.61
C HIS A 45 -2.78 3.48 6.59
N LEU A 46 -2.43 3.00 5.40
CA LEU A 46 -2.24 3.84 4.23
C LEU A 46 -3.39 3.60 3.24
N TRP A 47 -3.97 4.69 2.75
CA TRP A 47 -4.93 4.62 1.66
C TRP A 47 -4.20 4.24 0.36
N LYS A 48 -4.18 2.94 0.03
CA LYS A 48 -3.48 2.40 -1.14
C LYS A 48 -3.76 3.15 -2.46
N PRO A 49 -4.95 3.71 -2.71
CA PRO A 49 -5.17 4.54 -3.88
C PRO A 49 -4.21 5.73 -4.02
N LEU A 50 -3.56 6.22 -2.95
CA LEU A 50 -2.57 7.31 -3.00
C LEU A 50 -1.13 6.82 -3.27
N LEU A 51 -0.89 5.52 -3.44
CA LEU A 51 0.47 5.00 -3.60
C LEU A 51 1.17 5.53 -4.85
N HIS A 52 0.43 5.90 -5.90
CA HIS A 52 1.02 6.50 -7.09
C HIS A 52 1.58 7.90 -6.79
N GLU A 53 0.96 8.69 -5.91
CA GLU A 53 1.46 10.01 -5.48
C GLU A 53 2.71 9.88 -4.59
N VAL A 54 2.76 8.86 -3.73
CA VAL A 54 3.97 8.53 -2.95
C VAL A 54 5.10 8.09 -3.88
N ALA A 55 4.78 7.31 -4.91
CA ALA A 55 5.76 6.83 -5.90
C ALA A 55 6.36 7.97 -6.72
N THR A 56 5.59 9.01 -7.03
CA THR A 56 6.08 10.19 -7.76
C THR A 56 6.67 11.27 -6.84
N GLY A 57 6.45 11.16 -5.53
CA GLY A 57 6.93 12.12 -4.52
C GLY A 57 6.05 13.36 -4.39
N SER A 58 4.84 13.33 -4.94
CA SER A 58 3.83 14.38 -4.76
C SER A 58 3.20 14.33 -3.37
N LEU A 59 3.29 13.19 -2.69
CA LEU A 59 2.84 12.99 -1.31
C LEU A 59 3.93 12.33 -0.47
N ASP A 60 4.11 12.83 0.77
CA ASP A 60 4.88 12.12 1.78
C ASP A 60 3.95 11.16 2.54
N GLU A 61 4.30 9.88 2.57
CA GLU A 61 3.55 8.81 3.22
C GLU A 61 3.23 9.10 4.69
N GLY A 62 4.13 9.80 5.39
CA GLY A 62 3.94 10.14 6.79
C GLY A 62 2.73 11.05 7.05
N VAL A 63 2.32 11.82 6.03
CA VAL A 63 1.26 12.84 6.14
C VAL A 63 -0.14 12.21 6.11
N ASP A 64 -0.33 11.13 5.35
CA ASP A 64 -1.64 10.46 5.18
C ASP A 64 -1.76 9.09 5.86
N ALA A 65 -0.76 8.74 6.68
CA ALA A 65 -0.79 7.51 7.46
C ALA A 65 -1.67 7.65 8.73
N LEU A 66 -2.74 6.87 8.82
CA LEU A 66 -3.59 6.82 10.01
C LEU A 66 -3.05 5.81 11.03
N SER A 67 -2.61 6.27 12.21
CA SER A 67 -2.14 5.40 13.29
C SER A 67 -3.23 4.46 13.80
N TYR A 68 -2.99 3.14 13.74
CA TYR A 68 -3.96 2.17 14.26
C TYR A 68 -4.15 2.27 15.78
N LEU A 69 -3.10 2.63 16.53
CA LEU A 69 -3.20 2.78 17.99
C LEU A 69 -4.10 3.96 18.38
N ALA A 70 -3.90 5.11 17.73
CA ALA A 70 -4.74 6.28 17.95
C ALA A 70 -6.18 6.00 17.53
N HIS A 71 -6.37 5.37 16.36
CA HIS A 71 -7.69 5.00 15.85
C HIS A 71 -8.40 3.99 16.76
N ALA A 72 -7.69 2.97 17.24
CA ALA A 72 -8.21 1.98 18.17
C ALA A 72 -8.76 2.62 19.45
N ARG A 73 -7.97 3.52 20.05
CA ARG A 73 -8.39 4.29 21.24
C ARG A 73 -9.63 5.11 20.95
N ASN A 74 -9.65 5.84 19.84
CA ASN A 74 -10.75 6.73 19.50
C ASN A 74 -12.02 5.96 19.15
N HIS A 75 -11.94 4.77 18.56
CA HIS A 75 -13.08 4.03 18.03
C HIS A 75 -13.48 2.81 18.87
N GLY A 76 -12.79 2.52 19.97
CA GLY A 76 -13.21 1.52 20.96
C GLY A 76 -12.91 0.07 20.56
N PHE A 77 -11.78 -0.15 19.89
CA PHE A 77 -11.22 -1.48 19.64
C PHE A 77 -9.77 -1.55 20.16
N GLN A 78 -9.16 -2.74 20.14
CA GLN A 78 -7.75 -2.93 20.48
C GLN A 78 -6.94 -3.19 19.21
N PHE A 79 -5.73 -2.67 19.15
CA PHE A 79 -4.78 -2.97 18.08
C PHE A 79 -3.68 -3.90 18.60
N GLN A 80 -3.25 -4.84 17.76
CA GLN A 80 -2.11 -5.72 17.98
C GLN A 80 -1.21 -5.67 16.76
N LEU A 81 0.01 -5.20 16.96
CA LEU A 81 1.02 -5.18 15.92
C LEU A 81 1.61 -6.58 15.74
N GLY A 82 1.65 -7.06 14.51
CA GLY A 82 2.39 -8.25 14.11
C GLY A 82 1.74 -9.01 12.95
N SER A 83 2.55 -9.86 12.31
CA SER A 83 2.08 -10.75 11.25
C SER A 83 1.41 -11.99 11.84
N VAL A 84 0.23 -12.35 11.34
CA VAL A 84 -0.40 -13.65 11.64
C VAL A 84 0.33 -14.74 10.86
N MET A 85 0.79 -15.76 11.57
CA MET A 85 1.57 -16.88 11.02
C MET A 85 0.76 -18.16 10.90
N ASP A 86 -0.21 -18.35 11.80
CA ASP A 86 -1.00 -19.58 11.87
C ASP A 86 -2.41 -19.32 12.40
N ILE A 87 -3.35 -20.20 12.03
CA ILE A 87 -4.74 -20.18 12.46
C ILE A 87 -5.15 -21.59 12.89
N ASP A 88 -5.25 -21.79 14.20
CA ASP A 88 -5.87 -22.99 14.77
C ASP A 88 -7.39 -22.76 14.87
N ARG A 89 -8.14 -23.47 14.02
CA ARG A 89 -9.61 -23.36 13.96
C ARG A 89 -10.30 -24.18 15.05
N GLU A 90 -9.68 -25.25 15.53
CA GLU A 90 -10.23 -26.12 16.57
C GLU A 90 -10.11 -25.42 17.94
N ALA A 91 -8.92 -24.95 18.27
CA ALA A 91 -8.67 -24.17 19.48
C ALA A 91 -9.19 -22.72 19.38
N LYS A 92 -9.58 -22.29 18.17
CA LYS A 92 -10.00 -20.91 17.84
C LYS A 92 -8.97 -19.87 18.27
N THR A 93 -7.73 -20.07 17.83
CA THR A 93 -6.63 -19.14 18.09
C THR A 93 -5.90 -18.75 16.81
N ILE A 94 -5.36 -17.55 16.79
CA ILE A 94 -4.35 -17.14 15.81
C ILE A 94 -2.99 -17.01 16.49
N THR A 95 -1.92 -17.31 15.76
CA THR A 95 -0.55 -17.08 16.21
C THR A 95 0.00 -15.85 15.52
N ILE A 96 0.45 -14.88 16.30
CA ILE A 96 1.12 -13.66 15.83
C ILE A 96 2.61 -13.82 16.06
N ALA A 97 3.40 -13.57 15.01
CA ALA A 97 4.85 -13.60 15.04
C ALA A 97 5.43 -12.73 16.16
N GLU A 98 6.63 -13.11 16.60
CA GLU A 98 7.48 -12.23 17.39
C GLU A 98 7.84 -10.96 16.63
N LEU A 99 8.13 -9.90 17.39
CA LEU A 99 8.63 -8.64 16.87
C LEU A 99 10.06 -8.46 17.32
N ARG A 100 10.91 -8.05 16.39
CA ARG A 100 12.31 -7.69 16.63
C ARG A 100 12.58 -6.27 16.15
N ASP A 101 13.55 -5.62 16.76
CA ASP A 101 14.06 -4.34 16.26
C ASP A 101 15.03 -4.53 15.08
N GLU A 102 15.57 -3.42 14.56
CA GLU A 102 16.53 -3.44 13.45
C GLU A 102 17.84 -4.15 13.79
N LYS A 103 18.18 -4.28 15.08
CA LYS A 103 19.37 -4.98 15.57
C LYS A 103 19.10 -6.47 15.84
N GLY A 104 17.86 -6.91 15.65
CA GLY A 104 17.43 -8.28 15.90
C GLY A 104 17.07 -8.59 17.36
N GLU A 105 17.03 -7.59 18.24
CA GLU A 105 16.62 -7.79 19.64
C GLU A 105 15.13 -8.12 19.71
N LEU A 106 14.79 -9.12 20.53
CA LEU A 106 13.40 -9.53 20.74
C LEU A 106 12.64 -8.44 21.52
N LEU A 107 11.69 -7.79 20.85
CA LEU A 107 10.82 -6.78 21.44
C LEU A 107 9.57 -7.41 22.06
N VAL A 108 8.94 -8.32 21.31
CA VAL A 108 7.71 -9.00 21.74
C VAL A 108 7.78 -10.45 21.29
N PRO A 109 7.57 -11.43 22.18
CA PRO A 109 7.54 -12.83 21.78
C PRO A 109 6.33 -13.15 20.89
N GLU A 110 6.35 -14.35 20.31
CA GLU A 110 5.17 -14.92 19.66
C GLU A 110 3.97 -14.92 20.63
N ARG A 111 2.78 -14.62 20.10
CA ARG A 111 1.55 -14.51 20.89
C ARG A 111 0.42 -15.28 20.25
N LYS A 112 -0.31 -16.04 21.06
CA LYS A 112 -1.59 -16.64 20.66
C LYS A 112 -2.76 -15.76 21.08
N ILE A 113 -3.66 -15.45 20.15
CA ILE A 113 -4.88 -14.70 20.41
C ILE A 113 -6.10 -15.58 20.14
N ALA A 114 -6.88 -15.83 21.19
CA ALA A 114 -8.15 -16.54 21.08
C ALA A 114 -9.27 -15.66 20.50
N TYR A 115 -10.15 -16.26 19.69
CA TYR A 115 -11.29 -15.60 19.08
C TYR A 115 -12.57 -16.44 19.22
N ASP A 116 -13.72 -15.78 19.23
CA ASP A 116 -15.03 -16.41 18.97
C ASP A 116 -15.44 -16.22 17.50
N THR A 117 -14.95 -15.15 16.88
CA THR A 117 -15.16 -14.84 15.47
C THR A 117 -13.86 -14.27 14.90
N LEU A 118 -13.39 -14.85 13.81
CA LEU A 118 -12.22 -14.41 13.07
C LEU A 118 -12.67 -13.82 11.73
N VAL A 119 -12.22 -12.60 11.44
CA VAL A 119 -12.44 -11.92 10.17
C VAL A 119 -11.10 -11.80 9.44
N MET A 120 -11.03 -12.32 8.23
CA MET A 120 -9.84 -12.25 7.38
C MET A 120 -10.01 -11.10 6.38
N ALA A 121 -9.21 -10.05 6.54
CA ALA A 121 -9.19 -8.83 5.72
C ALA A 121 -7.77 -8.49 5.25
N LEU A 122 -6.97 -9.52 4.92
CA LEU A 122 -5.55 -9.42 4.55
C LEU A 122 -5.27 -8.68 3.23
N GLY A 123 -6.30 -8.51 2.39
CA GLY A 123 -6.15 -7.96 1.05
C GLY A 123 -5.43 -8.94 0.11
N SER A 124 -4.75 -8.38 -0.89
CA SER A 124 -3.98 -9.12 -1.90
C SER A 124 -2.62 -8.47 -2.13
N THR A 125 -1.75 -9.20 -2.82
CA THR A 125 -0.47 -8.71 -3.37
C THR A 125 -0.54 -8.73 -4.89
N SER A 126 0.36 -7.99 -5.53
CA SER A 126 0.57 -8.06 -6.98
C SER A 126 0.90 -9.48 -7.41
N ASN A 127 0.39 -9.86 -8.57
CA ASN A 127 0.62 -11.17 -9.19
C ASN A 127 1.58 -11.00 -10.36
N ASP A 128 2.72 -11.68 -10.31
CA ASP A 128 3.70 -11.71 -11.39
C ASP A 128 3.39 -12.77 -12.47
N PHE A 129 2.33 -13.57 -12.25
CA PHE A 129 1.91 -14.66 -13.14
C PHE A 129 3.03 -15.68 -13.44
N ASN A 130 4.03 -15.80 -12.55
CA ASN A 130 5.26 -16.56 -12.76
C ASN A 130 6.05 -16.15 -14.00
N THR A 131 5.92 -14.89 -14.44
CA THR A 131 6.69 -14.35 -15.56
C THR A 131 8.16 -14.23 -15.14
N PRO A 132 9.10 -14.90 -15.84
CA PRO A 132 10.52 -14.86 -15.46
C PRO A 132 11.07 -13.43 -15.44
N GLY A 133 11.83 -13.10 -14.39
CA GLY A 133 12.49 -11.79 -14.26
C GLY A 133 11.64 -10.70 -13.59
N VAL A 134 10.32 -10.88 -13.44
CA VAL A 134 9.46 -9.84 -12.84
C VAL A 134 9.80 -9.59 -11.37
N LYS A 135 10.02 -10.65 -10.58
CA LYS A 135 10.36 -10.50 -9.15
C LYS A 135 11.72 -9.84 -8.96
N GLU A 136 12.65 -10.07 -9.88
CA GLU A 136 14.04 -9.63 -9.81
C GLU A 136 14.22 -8.19 -10.34
N HIS A 137 13.46 -7.83 -11.38
CA HIS A 137 13.70 -6.60 -12.14
C HIS A 137 12.58 -5.55 -12.04
N CYS A 138 11.36 -5.92 -11.61
CA CYS A 138 10.26 -4.97 -11.47
C CYS A 138 10.13 -4.43 -10.03
N ILE A 139 9.54 -3.24 -9.94
CA ILE A 139 9.11 -2.66 -8.66
C ILE A 139 7.59 -2.75 -8.63
N PHE A 140 7.05 -3.52 -7.68
CA PHE A 140 5.61 -3.58 -7.42
C PHE A 140 5.13 -2.31 -6.70
N LEU A 141 3.82 -2.06 -6.69
CA LEU A 141 3.23 -0.91 -6.00
C LEU A 141 2.13 -1.36 -5.02
N ASP A 142 2.44 -2.32 -4.15
CA ASP A 142 1.49 -2.90 -3.19
C ASP A 142 1.49 -2.21 -1.82
N ASN A 143 2.61 -1.58 -1.49
CA ASN A 143 2.88 -1.02 -0.17
C ASN A 143 3.82 0.20 -0.25
N PRO A 144 3.82 1.05 0.79
CA PRO A 144 4.60 2.28 0.77
C PRO A 144 6.11 2.11 0.60
N HIS A 145 6.70 1.07 1.19
CA HIS A 145 8.14 0.81 1.03
C HIS A 145 8.50 0.63 -0.46
N GLN A 146 7.65 -0.08 -1.21
CA GLN A 146 7.85 -0.24 -2.64
C GLN A 146 7.62 1.07 -3.42
N ALA A 147 6.63 1.89 -3.04
CA ALA A 147 6.42 3.21 -3.62
C ALA A 147 7.64 4.12 -3.42
N ARG A 148 8.21 4.16 -2.20
CA ARG A 148 9.45 4.90 -1.91
C ARG A 148 10.64 4.37 -2.70
N ARG A 149 10.76 3.05 -2.85
CA ARG A 149 11.80 2.44 -3.69
C ARG A 149 11.66 2.91 -5.14
N PHE A 150 10.45 2.89 -5.70
CA PHE A 150 10.19 3.42 -7.03
C PHE A 150 10.60 4.90 -7.13
N HIS A 151 10.18 5.72 -6.17
CA HIS A 151 10.51 7.14 -6.13
C HIS A 151 12.02 7.40 -6.15
N GLN A 152 12.78 6.67 -5.32
CA GLN A 152 14.24 6.77 -5.27
C GLN A 152 14.89 6.38 -6.60
N GLU A 153 14.47 5.27 -7.22
CA GLU A 153 14.99 4.85 -8.51
C GLU A 153 14.65 5.85 -9.63
N MET A 154 13.43 6.39 -9.62
CA MET A 154 13.01 7.45 -10.53
C MET A 154 13.92 8.69 -10.40
N LEU A 155 14.17 9.18 -9.18
CA LEU A 155 15.07 10.30 -8.94
C LEU A 155 16.50 10.01 -9.40
N ASN A 156 17.01 8.80 -9.13
CA ASN A 156 18.33 8.38 -9.58
C ASN A 156 18.47 8.45 -11.11
N LEU A 157 17.43 8.06 -11.85
CA LEU A 157 17.41 8.15 -13.32
C LEU A 157 17.43 9.61 -13.79
N PHE A 158 16.63 10.48 -13.17
CA PHE A 158 16.60 11.91 -13.53
C PHE A 158 17.90 12.64 -13.16
N LEU A 159 18.53 12.29 -12.05
CA LEU A 159 19.86 12.79 -11.67
C LEU A 159 20.92 12.40 -12.71
N LYS A 160 20.95 11.12 -13.11
CA LYS A 160 21.87 10.63 -14.16
C LYS A 160 21.63 11.32 -15.49
N TYR A 161 20.37 11.55 -15.86
CA TYR A 161 20.01 12.28 -17.07
C TYR A 161 20.52 13.73 -17.03
N SER A 162 20.23 14.45 -15.93
CA SER A 162 20.60 15.87 -15.80
C SER A 162 22.12 16.07 -15.75
N ALA A 163 22.85 15.19 -15.03
CA ALA A 163 24.31 15.24 -14.95
C ALA A 163 25.01 15.08 -16.30
N ASN A 164 24.41 14.31 -17.22
CA ASN A 164 24.95 14.06 -18.56
C ASN A 164 24.25 14.87 -19.66
N LEU A 165 23.40 15.85 -19.30
CA LEU A 165 22.60 16.67 -20.24
C LEU A 165 21.87 15.85 -21.31
N GLY A 166 21.37 14.66 -20.94
CA GLY A 166 20.65 13.79 -21.88
C GLY A 166 21.51 13.05 -22.91
N ALA A 167 22.85 13.01 -22.75
CA ALA A 167 23.74 12.27 -23.65
C ALA A 167 23.39 10.77 -23.78
N ASN A 168 22.72 10.20 -22.77
CA ASN A 168 22.28 8.80 -22.75
C ASN A 168 20.83 8.61 -23.25
N GLY A 169 20.23 9.62 -23.88
CA GLY A 169 18.84 9.59 -24.33
C GLY A 169 17.84 9.89 -23.19
N LYS A 170 16.59 9.50 -23.39
CA LYS A 170 15.47 9.75 -22.47
C LYS A 170 15.49 8.83 -21.25
N VAL A 171 14.90 9.27 -20.14
CA VAL A 171 14.50 8.40 -19.04
C VAL A 171 13.32 7.56 -19.51
N ASN A 172 13.47 6.24 -19.49
CA ASN A 172 12.43 5.31 -19.92
C ASN A 172 11.83 4.61 -18.69
N ILE A 173 10.51 4.70 -18.54
CA ILE A 173 9.77 4.01 -17.47
C ILE A 173 8.67 3.18 -18.13
N ALA A 174 8.69 1.86 -17.90
CA ALA A 174 7.65 0.96 -18.33
C ALA A 174 6.74 0.60 -17.14
N ILE A 175 5.44 0.70 -17.34
CA ILE A 175 4.39 0.37 -16.36
C ILE A 175 3.59 -0.80 -16.93
N VAL A 176 3.48 -1.88 -16.16
CA VAL A 176 2.71 -3.06 -16.54
C VAL A 176 1.39 -3.07 -15.79
N GLY A 177 0.28 -3.05 -16.53
CA GLY A 177 -1.09 -3.00 -16.05
C GLY A 177 -1.76 -1.65 -16.33
N GLY A 178 -2.69 -1.64 -17.28
CA GLY A 178 -3.53 -0.51 -17.65
C GLY A 178 -4.76 -0.31 -16.77
N GLY A 179 -4.76 -0.83 -15.54
CA GLY A 179 -5.77 -0.52 -14.53
C GLY A 179 -5.63 0.90 -13.98
N ALA A 180 -6.50 1.29 -13.03
CA ALA A 180 -6.50 2.62 -12.42
C ALA A 180 -5.10 3.03 -11.92
N THR A 181 -4.45 2.16 -11.13
CA THR A 181 -3.12 2.41 -10.56
C THR A 181 -2.05 2.69 -11.62
N GLY A 182 -2.01 1.90 -12.71
CA GLY A 182 -0.99 2.09 -13.75
C GLY A 182 -1.24 3.34 -14.59
N VAL A 183 -2.51 3.65 -14.86
CA VAL A 183 -2.89 4.88 -15.57
C VAL A 183 -2.60 6.13 -14.71
N GLU A 184 -2.98 6.14 -13.44
CA GLU A 184 -2.69 7.24 -12.51
C GLU A 184 -1.18 7.45 -12.36
N LEU A 185 -0.40 6.38 -12.15
CA LEU A 185 1.07 6.48 -12.09
C LEU A 185 1.65 7.05 -13.38
N SER A 186 1.16 6.62 -14.55
CA SER A 186 1.64 7.13 -15.83
C SER A 186 1.40 8.64 -15.98
N ALA A 187 0.25 9.14 -15.52
CA ALA A 187 -0.08 10.56 -15.54
C ALA A 187 0.78 11.34 -14.54
N GLU A 188 0.93 10.85 -13.32
CA GLU A 188 1.68 11.53 -12.27
C GLU A 188 3.19 11.62 -12.58
N LEU A 189 3.76 10.67 -13.32
CA LEU A 189 5.16 10.77 -13.76
C LEU A 189 5.42 12.02 -14.60
N HIS A 190 4.48 12.42 -15.46
CA HIS A 190 4.61 13.65 -16.23
C HIS A 190 4.51 14.90 -15.34
N ASN A 191 3.70 14.86 -14.28
CA ASN A 191 3.64 15.93 -13.29
C ASN A 191 4.95 16.03 -12.49
N ALA A 192 5.52 14.89 -12.10
CA ALA A 192 6.80 14.83 -11.38
C ALA A 192 7.95 15.46 -12.17
N VAL A 193 8.04 15.22 -13.48
CA VAL A 193 9.05 15.86 -14.34
C VAL A 193 8.93 17.37 -14.33
N LYS A 194 7.71 17.91 -14.46
CA LYS A 194 7.46 19.36 -14.41
C LYS A 194 7.90 19.95 -13.07
N GLN A 195 7.63 19.25 -11.96
CA GLN A 195 8.06 19.68 -10.62
C GLN A 195 9.59 19.66 -10.49
N LEU A 196 10.25 18.58 -10.87
CA LEU A 196 11.72 18.47 -10.81
C LEU A 196 12.42 19.55 -11.65
N HIS A 197 11.88 19.86 -12.84
CA HIS A 197 12.37 20.97 -13.65
C HIS A 197 12.32 22.30 -12.89
N SER A 198 11.20 22.57 -12.20
CA SER A 198 11.03 23.79 -11.40
C SER A 198 12.02 23.88 -10.22
N TYR A 199 12.53 22.74 -9.75
CA TYR A 199 13.54 22.66 -8.69
C TYR A 199 14.99 22.79 -9.19
N GLY A 200 15.19 23.08 -10.47
CA GLY A 200 16.51 23.42 -11.03
C GLY A 200 17.25 22.28 -11.70
N TYR A 201 16.60 21.12 -11.92
CA TYR A 201 17.16 20.04 -12.72
C TYR A 201 17.22 20.45 -14.20
N LYS A 202 18.41 20.85 -14.66
CA LYS A 202 18.61 21.32 -16.04
C LYS A 202 18.35 20.20 -17.05
N GLY A 203 17.63 20.54 -18.13
CA GLY A 203 17.35 19.65 -19.26
C GLY A 203 16.18 18.68 -19.05
N LEU A 204 15.56 18.66 -17.88
CA LEU A 204 14.35 17.88 -17.62
C LEU A 204 13.11 18.60 -18.17
N THR A 205 12.86 18.49 -19.47
CA THR A 205 11.54 18.83 -20.04
C THR A 205 10.68 17.57 -20.13
N ASN A 206 9.41 17.70 -20.52
CA ASN A 206 8.57 16.52 -20.80
C ASN A 206 9.21 15.57 -21.84
N ASP A 207 10.06 16.10 -22.73
CA ASP A 207 10.76 15.28 -23.72
C ASP A 207 11.84 14.39 -23.11
N ALA A 208 12.30 14.67 -21.88
CA ALA A 208 13.28 13.88 -21.17
C ALA A 208 12.72 12.54 -20.68
N LEU A 209 11.39 12.39 -20.61
CA LEU A 209 10.71 11.20 -20.10
C LEU A 209 9.95 10.49 -21.22
N ASN A 210 10.08 9.17 -21.26
CA ASN A 210 9.29 8.27 -22.08
C ASN A 210 8.59 7.25 -21.17
N VAL A 211 7.26 7.31 -21.09
CA VAL A 211 6.44 6.38 -20.31
C VAL A 211 5.77 5.40 -21.25
N THR A 212 5.99 4.10 -21.02
CA THR A 212 5.32 3.02 -21.76
C THR A 212 4.35 2.30 -20.83
N LEU A 213 3.06 2.37 -21.12
CA LEU A 213 2.03 1.61 -20.40
C LEU A 213 1.68 0.35 -21.19
N VAL A 214 1.86 -0.82 -20.57
CA VAL A 214 1.62 -2.13 -21.17
C VAL A 214 0.36 -2.73 -20.54
N GLU A 215 -0.63 -3.05 -21.36
CA GLU A 215 -1.89 -3.70 -20.94
C GLU A 215 -2.11 -4.96 -21.79
N ALA A 216 -2.52 -6.05 -21.15
CA ALA A 216 -2.75 -7.33 -21.82
C ALA A 216 -4.12 -7.37 -22.52
N GLY A 217 -5.11 -6.66 -21.97
CA GLY A 217 -6.44 -6.53 -22.54
C GLY A 217 -6.52 -5.51 -23.69
N GLU A 218 -7.70 -5.41 -24.29
CA GLU A 218 -7.94 -4.53 -25.44
C GLU A 218 -7.92 -3.03 -25.11
N ARG A 219 -8.07 -2.67 -23.83
CA ARG A 219 -8.16 -1.27 -23.37
C ARG A 219 -7.68 -1.08 -21.94
N ILE A 220 -7.18 0.12 -21.67
CA ILE A 220 -6.93 0.61 -20.31
C ILE A 220 -8.25 0.91 -19.58
N LEU A 221 -8.21 0.96 -18.25
CA LEU A 221 -9.35 1.18 -17.35
C LEU A 221 -10.55 0.28 -17.71
N PRO A 222 -10.38 -1.05 -17.80
CA PRO A 222 -11.45 -1.95 -18.26
C PRO A 222 -12.70 -1.93 -17.37
N ALA A 223 -12.56 -1.55 -16.09
CA ALA A 223 -13.67 -1.39 -15.16
C ALA A 223 -14.55 -0.14 -15.44
N LEU A 224 -14.07 0.82 -16.24
CA LEU A 224 -14.81 2.02 -16.61
C LEU A 224 -15.56 1.84 -17.93
N PRO A 225 -16.58 2.68 -18.22
CA PRO A 225 -17.25 2.67 -19.52
C PRO A 225 -16.27 2.90 -20.68
N PRO A 226 -16.45 2.25 -21.84
CA PRO A 226 -15.51 2.35 -22.98
C PRO A 226 -15.19 3.77 -23.42
N ARG A 227 -16.17 4.70 -23.33
CA ARG A 227 -15.97 6.12 -23.64
C ARG A 227 -14.82 6.74 -22.85
N ILE A 228 -14.64 6.37 -21.59
CA ILE A 228 -13.56 6.89 -20.75
C ILE A 228 -12.22 6.27 -21.15
N SER A 229 -12.17 4.96 -21.40
CA SER A 229 -10.95 4.29 -21.90
C SER A 229 -10.47 4.83 -23.25
N SER A 230 -11.39 5.23 -24.13
CA SER A 230 -11.07 5.80 -25.44
C SER A 230 -10.80 7.30 -25.42
N ALA A 231 -11.04 7.98 -24.29
CA ALA A 231 -10.79 9.40 -24.19
C ALA A 231 -9.28 9.63 -24.32
N ARG A 232 -8.85 10.28 -25.41
CA ARG A 232 -7.48 10.76 -25.52
C ARG A 232 -7.20 11.69 -24.34
N ILE A 233 -6.13 11.41 -23.60
CA ILE A 233 -5.46 12.44 -22.81
C ILE A 233 -4.95 13.45 -23.84
N MET A 234 -5.74 14.50 -24.08
CA MET A 234 -5.31 15.64 -24.88
C MET A 234 -4.27 16.38 -24.04
N ASN A 235 -2.99 16.09 -24.29
CA ASN A 235 -1.88 16.95 -23.90
C ASN A 235 -1.65 18.02 -24.96
#